data_AF-A0A2V6BEW3-F1
#
_entry.id   AF-A0A2V6BEW3-F1
#
_cell.length_a   1.000
_cell.length_b   1.000
_cell.length_c   1.000
_cell.angle_alpha   90.00
_cell.angle_beta   90.00
_cell.angle_gamma   90.00
#
_symmetry.space_group_name_H-M   'P 1'
#
loop_
_entity.id
_entity.type
_entity.pdbx_description
1 polymer ?
#
loop_
_entity_poly.entity_id
_entity_poly.type
_entity_poly.pdbx_seq_one_letter_code
_entity_poly.pdbx_strand_id
1 'polypeptide(L)'
;MRFLVGSNGGNATLINKGGTVSGAAGGVTVFDGGTEGVFTTSVANATLVARGGLNGGLGGVISFLGRTHTGGEARVKLFANGTMLIDEHHPPGVTVGSIEGDGIIVLGANNLTVGGNKMSTTFSGVIKDGPNGPGGSLTKVGNKMLTLTSANTYSGGTTIKRGALFIANTSGSATGPGPVLISNSALEGNGTIAGAVTVENGLIIPFDTEGS
;
A
#
# COMPACT_ATOMS: atom_id res chain seq x y z
N MET A 1 18.51 -4.12 -7.51
CA MET A 1 18.90 -2.70 -7.58
C MET A 1 18.77 -2.10 -6.19
N ARG A 2 19.68 -1.22 -5.75
CA ARG A 2 19.58 -0.54 -4.44
C ARG A 2 19.80 0.95 -4.62
N PHE A 3 18.84 1.72 -4.11
CA PHE A 3 18.86 3.17 -3.99
C PHE A 3 19.26 3.51 -2.56
N LEU A 4 20.37 4.21 -2.41
CA LEU A 4 20.95 4.60 -1.12
C LEU A 4 20.45 5.98 -0.69
N VAL A 5 20.80 6.35 0.54
CA VAL A 5 20.50 7.65 1.15
C VAL A 5 20.75 8.82 0.18
N GLY A 6 19.74 9.67 0.01
CA GLY A 6 19.79 10.86 -0.85
C GLY A 6 19.57 10.60 -2.35
N SER A 7 19.30 9.35 -2.75
CA SER A 7 18.95 9.03 -4.15
C SER A 7 17.47 9.27 -4.46
N ASN A 8 17.18 9.51 -5.74
CA ASN A 8 15.81 9.64 -6.25
C ASN A 8 15.48 8.57 -7.29
N GLY A 9 14.23 8.07 -7.28
CA GLY A 9 13.70 7.23 -8.35
C GLY A 9 13.35 8.01 -9.62
N GLY A 10 13.35 9.35 -9.54
CA GLY A 10 12.98 10.26 -10.63
C GLY A 10 11.61 9.92 -11.24
N ASN A 11 11.54 9.90 -12.56
CA ASN A 11 10.38 9.44 -13.32
C ASN A 11 10.60 8.02 -13.89
N ALA A 12 11.49 7.23 -13.28
CA ALA A 12 11.89 5.94 -13.83
C ALA A 12 10.76 4.91 -13.79
N THR A 13 10.85 3.90 -14.66
CA THR A 13 10.06 2.67 -14.52
C THR A 13 10.98 1.55 -14.06
N LEU A 14 10.72 1.03 -12.86
CA LEU A 14 11.51 -0.03 -12.24
C LEU A 14 10.68 -1.31 -12.19
N ILE A 15 11.14 -2.36 -12.88
CA ILE A 15 10.42 -3.63 -13.00
C ILE A 15 11.21 -4.76 -12.35
N ASN A 16 10.67 -5.28 -11.26
CA ASN A 16 11.12 -6.48 -10.61
C ASN A 16 10.34 -7.68 -11.14
N LYS A 17 10.99 -8.50 -11.98
CA LYS A 17 10.42 -9.75 -12.49
C LYS A 17 10.40 -10.80 -11.38
N GLY A 18 9.40 -11.67 -11.35
CA GLY A 18 9.46 -12.87 -10.52
C GLY A 18 10.42 -13.92 -11.11
N GLY A 19 10.81 -14.89 -10.29
CA GLY A 19 11.55 -16.07 -10.71
C GLY A 19 10.72 -16.92 -11.69
N THR A 20 11.37 -17.55 -12.67
CA THR A 20 10.68 -18.28 -13.75
C THR A 20 10.58 -19.78 -13.54
N VAL A 21 11.27 -20.31 -12.54
CA VAL A 21 11.30 -21.73 -12.16
C VAL A 21 11.11 -21.88 -10.66
N SER A 22 10.75 -23.09 -10.22
CA SER A 22 10.49 -23.39 -8.81
C SER A 22 11.67 -22.99 -7.92
N GLY A 23 11.39 -22.19 -6.89
CA GLY A 23 12.39 -21.71 -5.94
C GLY A 23 13.33 -20.60 -6.45
N ALA A 24 13.23 -20.20 -7.73
CA ALA A 24 14.03 -19.08 -8.23
C ALA A 24 13.60 -17.76 -7.56
N ALA A 25 14.59 -16.95 -7.18
CA ALA A 25 14.35 -15.63 -6.63
C ALA A 25 13.79 -14.68 -7.71
N GLY A 26 12.93 -13.75 -7.28
CA GLY A 26 12.54 -12.60 -8.08
C GLY A 26 13.58 -11.48 -8.00
N GLY A 27 13.48 -10.53 -8.92
CA GLY A 27 14.23 -9.28 -8.86
C GLY A 27 13.84 -8.46 -7.63
N VAL A 28 14.83 -7.77 -7.06
CA VAL A 28 14.63 -6.95 -5.87
C VAL A 28 15.09 -5.52 -6.14
N THR A 29 14.24 -4.56 -5.79
CA THR A 29 14.61 -3.15 -5.68
C THR A 29 14.47 -2.74 -4.23
N VAL A 30 15.53 -2.14 -3.69
CA VAL A 30 15.60 -1.64 -2.32
C VAL A 30 15.73 -0.13 -2.34
N PHE A 31 14.87 0.55 -1.59
CA PHE A 31 15.01 1.95 -1.20
C PHE A 31 15.41 2.01 0.26
N ASP A 32 16.66 2.41 0.50
CA ASP A 32 17.27 2.44 1.83
C ASP A 32 17.45 3.88 2.29
N GLY A 33 16.81 4.23 3.40
CA GLY A 33 16.85 5.55 4.03
C GLY A 33 17.94 5.69 5.09
N GLY A 34 18.71 4.62 5.33
CA GLY A 34 19.81 4.60 6.29
C GLY A 34 19.35 4.58 7.75
N THR A 35 20.32 4.76 8.64
CA THR A 35 20.12 4.63 10.09
C THR A 35 19.87 5.96 10.79
N GLU A 36 20.44 7.11 10.40
CA GLU A 36 20.14 8.46 10.93
C GLU A 36 20.55 9.60 9.97
N GLY A 37 19.79 10.72 9.92
CA GLY A 37 20.12 11.94 9.16
C GLY A 37 18.96 12.55 8.34
N VAL A 38 19.11 13.83 7.91
CA VAL A 38 18.10 14.64 7.15
C VAL A 38 18.03 14.26 5.66
N PHE A 39 18.62 13.14 5.25
CA PHE A 39 18.62 12.73 3.85
C PHE A 39 17.53 11.69 3.60
N THR A 40 16.41 12.12 3.02
CA THR A 40 15.33 11.23 2.61
C THR A 40 15.68 10.55 1.29
N THR A 41 15.47 9.24 1.19
CA THR A 41 15.42 8.57 -0.11
C THR A 41 14.01 8.78 -0.68
N SER A 42 13.92 9.29 -1.91
CA SER A 42 12.62 9.55 -2.55
C SER A 42 12.40 8.68 -3.76
N VAL A 43 11.22 8.07 -3.89
CA VAL A 43 10.85 7.38 -5.14
C VAL A 43 10.26 8.36 -6.18
N ALA A 44 10.14 9.65 -5.82
CA ALA A 44 9.66 10.73 -6.67
C ALA A 44 8.38 10.36 -7.43
N ASN A 45 8.38 10.31 -8.76
CA ASN A 45 7.20 9.98 -9.57
C ASN A 45 7.36 8.62 -10.29
N ALA A 46 8.27 7.77 -9.80
CA ALA A 46 8.59 6.53 -10.49
C ALA A 46 7.38 5.59 -10.58
N THR A 47 7.36 4.76 -11.61
CA THR A 47 6.47 3.59 -11.67
C THR A 47 7.25 2.37 -11.18
N LEU A 48 6.83 1.81 -10.04
CA LEU A 48 7.42 0.61 -9.47
C LEU A 48 6.53 -0.59 -9.78
N VAL A 49 7.10 -1.64 -10.37
CA VAL A 49 6.37 -2.85 -10.73
C VAL A 49 7.04 -4.06 -10.10
N ALA A 50 6.30 -4.80 -9.28
CA ALA A 50 6.69 -6.12 -8.80
C ALA A 50 5.78 -7.18 -9.43
N ARG A 51 6.35 -8.05 -10.25
CA ARG A 51 5.62 -9.14 -10.93
C ARG A 51 5.70 -10.42 -10.12
N GLY A 52 4.64 -11.22 -10.18
CA GLY A 52 4.69 -12.58 -9.64
C GLY A 52 5.70 -13.47 -10.37
N GLY A 53 6.14 -14.51 -9.67
CA GLY A 53 6.92 -15.60 -10.24
C GLY A 53 6.05 -16.59 -11.01
N LEU A 54 6.70 -17.41 -11.82
CA LEU A 54 6.10 -18.49 -12.59
C LEU A 54 6.61 -19.84 -12.08
N ASN A 55 5.81 -20.89 -12.24
CA ASN A 55 6.22 -22.28 -11.93
C ASN A 55 6.79 -22.49 -10.52
N GLY A 56 6.22 -21.82 -9.51
CA GLY A 56 6.71 -21.87 -8.13
C GLY A 56 7.88 -20.93 -7.82
N GLY A 57 8.23 -20.03 -8.74
CA GLY A 57 9.21 -18.97 -8.48
C GLY A 57 8.67 -17.89 -7.53
N LEU A 58 9.59 -17.23 -6.82
CA LEU A 58 9.27 -16.10 -5.95
C LEU A 58 8.91 -14.86 -6.77
N GLY A 59 8.02 -14.02 -6.24
CA GLY A 59 7.69 -12.74 -6.86
C GLY A 59 8.85 -11.73 -6.78
N GLY A 60 8.78 -10.72 -7.64
CA GLY A 60 9.63 -9.54 -7.51
C GLY A 60 9.32 -8.78 -6.22
N VAL A 61 10.31 -8.08 -5.67
CA VAL A 61 10.20 -7.39 -4.39
C VAL A 61 10.58 -5.92 -4.51
N ILE A 62 9.73 -5.04 -4.01
CA ILE A 62 10.05 -3.63 -3.75
C ILE A 62 10.16 -3.47 -2.23
N SER A 63 11.33 -3.12 -1.72
CA SER A 63 11.58 -2.97 -0.29
C SER A 63 11.88 -1.53 0.07
N PHE A 64 11.25 -1.06 1.14
CA PHE A 64 11.54 0.19 1.83
C PHE A 64 12.10 -0.14 3.20
N LEU A 65 13.34 0.27 3.48
CA LEU A 65 14.03 -0.05 4.73
C LEU A 65 14.78 1.15 5.31
N GLY A 66 15.09 1.11 6.60
CA GLY A 66 15.71 2.23 7.31
C GLY A 66 14.68 3.28 7.75
N ARG A 67 15.04 4.57 7.69
CA ARG A 67 14.21 5.72 8.12
C ARG A 67 13.81 6.63 6.96
N THR A 68 12.66 7.30 7.09
CA THR A 68 12.21 8.43 6.25
C THR A 68 12.20 8.19 4.73
N HIS A 69 11.10 7.63 4.23
CA HIS A 69 10.82 7.56 2.79
C HIS A 69 9.63 8.41 2.39
N THR A 70 9.83 9.25 1.39
CA THR A 70 8.72 9.74 0.57
C THR A 70 8.78 9.00 -0.75
N GLY A 71 7.87 8.08 -0.98
CA GLY A 71 7.60 7.58 -2.32
C GLY A 71 7.11 8.68 -3.28
N GLY A 72 6.93 9.92 -2.80
CA GLY A 72 6.46 11.04 -3.60
C GLY A 72 5.09 10.73 -4.20
N GLU A 73 4.98 10.92 -5.51
CA GLU A 73 3.82 10.57 -6.32
C GLU A 73 3.99 9.20 -7.03
N ALA A 74 4.94 8.36 -6.60
CA ALA A 74 5.21 7.08 -7.23
C ALA A 74 3.98 6.18 -7.33
N ARG A 75 3.88 5.49 -8.47
CA ARG A 75 2.81 4.53 -8.76
C ARG A 75 3.35 3.12 -8.56
N VAL A 76 2.82 2.42 -7.56
CA VAL A 76 3.22 1.05 -7.22
C VAL A 76 2.23 0.05 -7.79
N LYS A 77 2.73 -0.91 -8.57
CA LYS A 77 1.97 -1.97 -9.22
C LYS A 77 2.47 -3.33 -8.77
N LEU A 78 1.63 -4.08 -8.08
CA LEU A 78 1.99 -5.39 -7.52
C LEU A 78 1.12 -6.47 -8.15
N PHE A 79 1.72 -7.58 -8.56
CA PHE A 79 1.00 -8.64 -9.24
C PHE A 79 1.26 -10.02 -8.64
N ALA A 80 0.21 -10.80 -8.41
CA ALA A 80 0.28 -12.16 -7.83
C ALA A 80 1.16 -12.23 -6.55
N ASN A 81 2.22 -13.04 -6.52
CA ASN A 81 3.13 -13.07 -5.36
C ASN A 81 4.21 -11.96 -5.37
N GLY A 82 4.11 -10.98 -6.28
CA GLY A 82 4.93 -9.77 -6.27
C GLY A 82 4.62 -8.91 -5.05
N THR A 83 5.67 -8.45 -4.36
CA THR A 83 5.55 -7.94 -2.98
C THR A 83 6.14 -6.53 -2.83
N MET A 84 5.46 -5.67 -2.08
CA MET A 84 6.03 -4.48 -1.46
C MET A 84 6.24 -4.74 0.03
N LEU A 85 7.44 -4.47 0.53
CA LEU A 85 7.87 -4.77 1.89
C LEU A 85 8.27 -3.47 2.61
N ILE A 86 7.63 -3.22 3.75
CA ILE A 86 7.79 -2.03 4.61
C ILE A 86 8.05 -2.45 6.07
N ASP A 87 8.05 -3.75 6.39
CA ASP A 87 8.17 -4.28 7.74
C ASP A 87 9.51 -3.99 8.44
N GLU A 88 10.58 -3.76 7.70
CA GLU A 88 11.89 -3.32 8.22
C GLU A 88 12.05 -1.79 8.28
N HIS A 89 10.98 -1.05 8.00
CA HIS A 89 11.00 0.41 8.08
C HIS A 89 10.80 0.90 9.53
N HIS A 90 11.49 1.98 9.88
CA HIS A 90 11.32 2.68 11.16
C HIS A 90 10.27 3.80 11.05
N PRO A 91 9.61 4.24 12.14
CA PRO A 91 8.63 5.32 12.08
C PRO A 91 9.11 6.56 11.31
N PRO A 92 8.23 7.27 10.57
CA PRO A 92 6.76 7.26 10.68
C PRO A 92 6.00 6.36 9.67
N GLY A 93 6.69 5.53 8.89
CA GLY A 93 6.10 4.75 7.79
C GLY A 93 6.44 5.31 6.40
N VAL A 94 5.79 4.78 5.36
CA VAL A 94 6.10 5.07 3.95
C VAL A 94 4.92 5.77 3.28
N THR A 95 5.19 6.81 2.49
CA THR A 95 4.18 7.43 1.61
C THR A 95 4.42 7.01 0.16
N VAL A 96 3.38 6.72 -0.62
CA VAL A 96 3.47 6.56 -2.09
C VAL A 96 2.32 7.29 -2.78
N GLY A 97 2.47 7.57 -4.07
CA GLY A 97 1.43 8.22 -4.87
C GLY A 97 0.17 7.37 -4.99
N SER A 98 0.29 6.13 -5.43
CA SER A 98 -0.84 5.19 -5.53
C SER A 98 -0.37 3.73 -5.48
N ILE A 99 -1.31 2.84 -5.14
CA ILE A 99 -1.13 1.38 -5.17
C ILE A 99 -2.19 0.77 -6.10
N GLU A 100 -1.83 -0.24 -6.89
CA GLU A 100 -2.75 -0.98 -7.74
C GLU A 100 -2.26 -2.40 -8.03
N GLY A 101 -3.19 -3.26 -8.48
CA GLY A 101 -2.94 -4.65 -8.79
C GLY A 101 -3.38 -5.62 -7.69
N ASP A 102 -2.97 -6.88 -7.81
CA ASP A 102 -3.42 -8.02 -7.00
C ASP A 102 -2.29 -8.65 -6.16
N GLY A 103 -1.21 -7.91 -5.96
CA GLY A 103 -0.03 -8.38 -5.22
C GLY A 103 -0.12 -8.29 -3.69
N ILE A 104 1.04 -8.26 -3.03
CA ILE A 104 1.14 -8.32 -1.57
C ILE A 104 1.81 -7.07 -1.01
N ILE A 105 1.23 -6.45 0.02
CA ILE A 105 1.87 -5.40 0.81
C ILE A 105 2.08 -5.91 2.23
N VAL A 106 3.33 -5.86 2.71
CA VAL A 106 3.72 -6.27 4.06
C VAL A 106 4.16 -5.04 4.85
N LEU A 107 3.40 -4.68 5.89
CA LEU A 107 3.58 -3.44 6.63
C LEU A 107 4.51 -3.55 7.85
N GLY A 108 4.50 -4.69 8.55
CA GLY A 108 4.98 -4.73 9.94
C GLY A 108 4.22 -3.72 10.79
N ALA A 109 4.88 -3.06 11.73
CA ALA A 109 4.31 -2.00 12.57
C ALA A 109 4.35 -0.60 11.92
N ASN A 110 4.23 -0.49 10.59
CA ASN A 110 4.35 0.77 9.85
C ASN A 110 3.04 1.26 9.24
N ASN A 111 2.91 2.58 9.10
CA ASN A 111 1.83 3.20 8.33
C ASN A 111 2.22 3.32 6.84
N LEU A 112 1.31 2.91 5.96
CA LEU A 112 1.39 3.18 4.52
C LEU A 112 0.43 4.33 4.17
N THR A 113 0.96 5.43 3.65
CA THR A 113 0.15 6.55 3.14
C THR A 113 0.05 6.50 1.62
N VAL A 114 -1.17 6.60 1.06
CA VAL A 114 -1.43 6.48 -0.38
C VAL A 114 -2.38 7.55 -0.90
N GLY A 115 -2.26 7.92 -2.17
CA GLY A 115 -3.19 8.80 -2.90
C GLY A 115 -2.63 10.17 -3.28
N GLY A 116 -1.32 10.39 -3.14
CA GLY A 116 -0.66 11.67 -3.45
C GLY A 116 -0.67 12.07 -4.93
N ASN A 117 -0.83 11.13 -5.86
CA ASN A 117 -0.64 11.35 -7.31
C ASN A 117 -1.92 11.60 -8.11
N LYS A 118 -3.05 11.93 -7.44
CA LYS A 118 -4.32 12.28 -8.08
C LYS A 118 -4.87 11.20 -9.02
N MET A 119 -4.61 9.92 -8.73
CA MET A 119 -5.16 8.78 -9.47
C MET A 119 -6.22 8.04 -8.65
N SER A 120 -7.33 7.67 -9.30
CA SER A 120 -8.22 6.65 -8.75
C SER A 120 -7.63 5.27 -9.06
N THR A 121 -7.54 4.40 -8.06
CA THR A 121 -6.88 3.08 -8.20
C THR A 121 -7.65 1.99 -7.49
N THR A 122 -7.54 0.77 -8.00
CA THR A 122 -8.06 -0.44 -7.38
C THR A 122 -6.89 -1.32 -6.94
N PHE A 123 -6.89 -1.70 -5.66
CA PHE A 123 -5.99 -2.69 -5.12
C PHE A 123 -6.80 -3.92 -4.72
N SER A 124 -6.57 -5.01 -5.45
CA SER A 124 -7.19 -6.33 -5.24
C SER A 124 -6.26 -7.30 -4.54
N GLY A 125 -5.09 -6.83 -4.13
CA GLY A 125 -4.12 -7.59 -3.36
C GLY A 125 -4.43 -7.64 -1.87
N VAL A 126 -3.52 -8.24 -1.11
CA VAL A 126 -3.62 -8.32 0.36
C VAL A 126 -2.58 -7.40 1.00
N ILE A 127 -3.07 -6.57 1.93
CA ILE A 127 -2.28 -5.76 2.84
C ILE A 127 -2.30 -6.45 4.20
N LYS A 128 -1.12 -6.72 4.76
CA LYS A 128 -0.97 -7.47 6.01
C LYS A 128 0.17 -6.94 6.86
N ASP A 129 0.14 -7.31 8.13
CA ASP A 129 1.31 -7.17 8.99
C ASP A 129 2.46 -8.07 8.51
N GLY A 130 3.66 -7.74 8.97
CA GLY A 130 4.88 -8.48 8.68
C GLY A 130 5.37 -9.27 9.89
N PRO A 131 6.41 -10.11 9.72
CA PRO A 131 7.05 -10.82 10.80
C PRO A 131 7.62 -9.90 11.89
N ASN A 132 7.91 -8.64 11.57
CA ASN A 132 8.47 -7.64 12.49
C ASN A 132 7.43 -6.98 13.42
N GLY A 133 6.20 -7.49 13.44
CA GLY A 133 5.20 -7.16 14.45
C GLY A 133 3.88 -6.64 13.89
N PRO A 134 2.83 -6.61 14.75
CA PRO A 134 1.52 -6.09 14.40
C PRO A 134 1.51 -4.55 14.40
N GLY A 135 0.39 -3.98 13.96
CA GLY A 135 0.14 -2.53 14.02
C GLY A 135 0.30 -1.81 12.69
N GLY A 136 0.45 -2.55 11.59
CA GLY A 136 0.44 -1.98 10.25
C GLY A 136 -0.84 -1.20 10.01
N SER A 137 -0.74 -0.02 9.43
CA SER A 137 -1.88 0.89 9.24
C SER A 137 -1.89 1.49 7.84
N LEU A 138 -3.07 1.95 7.42
CA LEU A 138 -3.28 2.56 6.11
C LEU A 138 -3.80 3.99 6.28
N THR A 139 -3.19 4.95 5.61
CA THR A 139 -3.68 6.32 5.51
C THR A 139 -3.99 6.68 4.05
N LYS A 140 -5.25 6.96 3.75
CA LYS A 140 -5.68 7.45 2.44
C LYS A 140 -5.69 8.99 2.41
N VAL A 141 -4.95 9.56 1.48
CA VAL A 141 -4.87 11.01 1.20
C VAL A 141 -5.22 11.31 -0.25
N GLY A 142 -5.23 12.58 -0.62
CA GLY A 142 -5.58 13.02 -1.97
C GLY A 142 -7.07 12.91 -2.28
N ASN A 143 -7.50 13.57 -3.34
CA ASN A 143 -8.92 13.76 -3.67
C ASN A 143 -9.55 12.60 -4.47
N LYS A 144 -8.74 11.67 -5.00
CA LYS A 144 -9.23 10.54 -5.79
C LYS A 144 -9.60 9.33 -4.93
N MET A 145 -10.23 8.34 -5.55
CA MET A 145 -10.73 7.15 -4.88
C MET A 145 -9.67 6.05 -4.79
N LEU A 146 -9.56 5.38 -3.65
CA LEU A 146 -8.90 4.08 -3.55
C LEU A 146 -9.99 3.02 -3.37
N THR A 147 -9.96 1.97 -4.18
CA THR A 147 -10.86 0.84 -4.07
C THR A 147 -10.13 -0.38 -3.53
N LEU A 148 -10.62 -0.97 -2.44
CA LEU A 148 -10.10 -2.22 -1.85
C LEU A 148 -11.10 -3.35 -2.10
N THR A 149 -10.65 -4.41 -2.78
CA THR A 149 -11.54 -5.52 -3.19
C THR A 149 -11.22 -6.86 -2.53
N SER A 150 -10.27 -6.88 -1.59
CA SER A 150 -9.82 -8.11 -0.92
C SER A 150 -9.81 -7.96 0.61
N ALA A 151 -9.82 -9.10 1.30
CA ALA A 151 -9.71 -9.13 2.75
C ALA A 151 -8.28 -8.79 3.18
N ASN A 152 -8.14 -7.70 3.92
CA ASN A 152 -6.86 -7.24 4.46
C ASN A 152 -6.72 -7.64 5.93
N THR A 153 -5.48 -7.83 6.38
CA THR A 153 -5.18 -8.40 7.71
C THR A 153 -4.14 -7.60 8.49
N TYR A 154 -3.83 -6.37 8.09
CA TYR A 154 -3.04 -5.47 8.93
C TYR A 154 -3.85 -5.10 10.18
N SER A 155 -3.22 -5.14 11.35
CA SER A 155 -3.96 -5.04 12.62
C SER A 155 -4.18 -3.60 13.11
N GLY A 156 -3.46 -2.62 12.55
CA GLY A 156 -3.63 -1.21 12.86
C GLY A 156 -4.84 -0.58 12.17
N GLY A 157 -5.05 0.71 12.40
CA GLY A 157 -6.22 1.43 11.88
C GLY A 157 -6.12 1.84 10.40
N THR A 158 -7.26 2.22 9.85
CA THR A 158 -7.37 2.87 8.54
C THR A 158 -7.86 4.30 8.69
N THR A 159 -7.09 5.29 8.23
CA THR A 159 -7.49 6.70 8.29
C THR A 159 -7.71 7.25 6.90
N ILE A 160 -8.90 7.81 6.64
CA ILE A 160 -9.24 8.43 5.36
C ILE A 160 -9.26 9.94 5.58
N LYS A 161 -8.17 10.62 5.18
CA LYS A 161 -7.99 12.06 5.42
C LYS A 161 -8.57 12.94 4.31
N ARG A 162 -8.67 12.43 3.08
CA ARG A 162 -9.22 13.12 1.89
C ARG A 162 -9.66 12.10 0.83
N GLY A 163 -10.57 12.55 -0.04
CA GLY A 163 -11.08 11.75 -1.15
C GLY A 163 -12.05 10.68 -0.66
N ALA A 164 -12.07 9.53 -1.35
CA ALA A 164 -12.92 8.40 -1.01
C ALA A 164 -12.11 7.10 -0.83
N LEU A 165 -12.56 6.26 0.10
CA LEU A 165 -12.20 4.85 0.17
C LEU A 165 -13.44 4.04 -0.22
N PHE A 166 -13.35 3.25 -1.29
CA PHE A 166 -14.42 2.35 -1.72
C PHE A 166 -14.13 0.92 -1.28
N ILE A 167 -15.06 0.33 -0.55
CA ILE A 167 -14.97 -0.99 0.05
C ILE A 167 -15.79 -1.97 -0.78
N ALA A 168 -15.12 -2.88 -1.49
CA ALA A 168 -15.76 -3.81 -2.42
C ALA A 168 -15.54 -5.30 -2.08
N ASN A 169 -14.98 -5.61 -0.90
CA ASN A 169 -14.78 -7.00 -0.46
C ASN A 169 -15.93 -7.45 0.44
N THR A 170 -16.71 -8.45 0.03
CA THR A 170 -17.86 -8.97 0.79
C THR A 170 -17.56 -10.23 1.61
N SER A 171 -16.37 -10.83 1.45
CA SER A 171 -15.99 -12.09 2.10
C SER A 171 -14.99 -11.92 3.26
N GLY A 172 -14.85 -10.71 3.79
CA GLY A 172 -13.93 -10.37 4.89
C GLY A 172 -13.70 -8.87 5.03
N SER A 173 -12.97 -8.44 6.06
CA SER A 173 -12.72 -7.01 6.26
C SER A 173 -11.78 -6.44 5.20
N ALA A 174 -12.24 -5.46 4.43
CA ALA A 174 -11.39 -4.73 3.49
C ALA A 174 -10.38 -3.80 4.20
N THR A 175 -10.58 -3.46 5.47
CA THR A 175 -9.73 -2.53 6.22
C THR A 175 -9.00 -3.17 7.40
N GLY A 176 -9.00 -4.50 7.48
CA GLY A 176 -8.51 -5.23 8.66
C GLY A 176 -9.42 -5.09 9.88
N PRO A 177 -9.01 -5.63 11.05
CA PRO A 177 -9.78 -5.56 12.29
C PRO A 177 -9.63 -4.22 13.04
N GLY A 178 -8.64 -3.39 12.69
CA GLY A 178 -8.38 -2.12 13.36
C GLY A 178 -9.43 -1.05 13.04
N PRO A 179 -9.51 0.03 13.85
CA PRO A 179 -10.51 1.07 13.70
C PRO A 179 -10.37 1.83 12.38
N VAL A 180 -11.50 2.36 11.88
CA VAL A 180 -11.55 3.20 10.69
C VAL A 180 -11.92 4.63 11.09
N LEU A 181 -11.08 5.60 10.72
CA LEU A 181 -11.29 7.02 10.98
C LEU A 181 -11.55 7.77 9.67
N ILE A 182 -12.67 8.47 9.60
CA ILE A 182 -13.06 9.33 8.48
C ILE A 182 -12.89 10.80 8.90
N SER A 183 -11.96 11.49 8.24
CA SER A 183 -11.67 12.91 8.45
C SER A 183 -11.67 13.65 7.11
N ASN A 184 -12.62 14.54 6.88
CA ASN A 184 -12.84 15.32 5.65
C ASN A 184 -12.88 14.47 4.36
N SER A 185 -13.54 13.32 4.41
CA SER A 185 -13.52 12.32 3.34
C SER A 185 -14.81 11.50 3.25
N ALA A 186 -14.88 10.61 2.27
CA ALA A 186 -15.98 9.67 2.08
C ALA A 186 -15.53 8.22 2.26
N LEU A 187 -16.40 7.42 2.86
CA LEU A 187 -16.34 5.97 2.85
C LEU A 187 -17.56 5.45 2.08
N GLU A 188 -17.31 4.58 1.10
CA GLU A 188 -18.32 4.12 0.14
C GLU A 188 -18.20 2.61 -0.10
N GLY A 189 -19.23 2.00 -0.70
CA GLY A 189 -19.19 0.63 -1.21
C GLY A 189 -20.08 -0.34 -0.45
N ASN A 190 -20.05 -1.60 -0.90
CA ASN A 190 -20.93 -2.69 -0.45
C ASN A 190 -20.17 -3.82 0.27
N GLY A 191 -18.88 -3.65 0.54
CA GLY A 191 -18.06 -4.63 1.24
C GLY A 191 -18.14 -4.53 2.77
N THR A 192 -17.29 -5.30 3.43
CA THR A 192 -17.28 -5.46 4.89
C THR A 192 -16.11 -4.69 5.53
N ILE A 193 -16.40 -4.07 6.68
CA ILE A 193 -15.43 -3.48 7.61
C ILE A 193 -15.65 -4.15 8.97
N ALA A 194 -14.58 -4.73 9.55
CA ALA A 194 -14.66 -5.36 10.87
C ALA A 194 -14.40 -4.39 12.03
N GLY A 195 -13.58 -3.36 11.81
CA GLY A 195 -13.23 -2.38 12.82
C GLY A 195 -14.34 -1.36 13.11
N ALA A 196 -14.29 -0.75 14.29
CA ALA A 196 -15.19 0.36 14.61
C ALA A 196 -14.95 1.56 13.67
N VAL A 197 -16.03 2.15 13.15
CA VAL A 197 -15.96 3.31 12.25
C VAL A 197 -16.29 4.58 13.02
N THR A 198 -15.36 5.53 13.03
CA THR A 198 -15.54 6.87 13.61
C THR A 198 -15.51 7.91 12.51
N VAL A 199 -16.52 8.78 12.49
CA VAL A 199 -16.58 9.94 11.59
C VAL A 199 -16.29 11.19 12.41
N GLU A 200 -15.14 11.83 12.19
CA GLU A 200 -14.87 13.15 12.76
C GLU A 200 -15.55 14.23 11.90
N ASN A 201 -15.27 14.18 10.60
CA ASN A 201 -15.86 15.03 9.57
C ASN A 201 -15.89 14.21 8.28
N GLY A 202 -16.99 14.17 7.53
CA GLY A 202 -17.08 13.38 6.31
C GLY A 202 -18.42 12.70 6.14
N LEU A 203 -18.47 11.72 5.25
CA LEU A 203 -19.69 11.00 4.90
C LEU A 203 -19.43 9.51 4.78
N ILE A 204 -20.39 8.70 5.25
CA ILE A 204 -20.54 7.31 4.85
C ILE A 204 -21.65 7.31 3.80
N ILE A 205 -21.34 6.87 2.58
CA ILE A 205 -22.30 6.78 1.48
C ILE A 205 -22.84 5.35 1.44
N PRO A 206 -24.11 5.11 1.81
CA PRO A 206 -24.71 3.80 1.68
C PRO A 206 -24.73 3.36 0.23
N PHE A 207 -24.47 2.08 -0.02
CA PHE A 207 -24.70 1.50 -1.34
C PHE A 207 -26.21 1.24 -1.50
N ASP A 208 -26.87 2.01 -2.37
CA ASP A 208 -28.27 1.75 -2.75
C ASP A 208 -28.30 0.79 -3.96
N THR A 209 -29.01 -0.32 -3.83
CA THR A 209 -29.22 -1.29 -4.91
C THR A 209 -30.36 -0.90 -5.85
N GLU A 210 -31.13 0.14 -5.55
CA GLU A 210 -32.26 0.56 -6.39
C GLU A 210 -31.80 1.45 -7.56
N GLY A 211 -31.33 0.81 -8.63
CA GLY A 211 -31.02 1.52 -9.88
C GLY A 211 -30.34 0.72 -10.99
N SER A 212 -30.19 -0.60 -10.87
CA SER A 212 -29.63 -1.47 -11.92
C SER A 212 -30.66 -2.41 -12.52
#